data_AF-A0A9E0RV32-F1
#
_entry.id   AF-A0A9E0RV32-F1
#
_cell.length_a   1.000
_cell.length_b   1.000
_cell.length_c   1.000
_cell.angle_alpha   90.00
_cell.angle_beta   90.00
_cell.angle_gamma   90.00
#
_symmetry.space_group_name_H-M   'P 1'
#
loop_
_entity.id
_entity.type
_entity.pdbx_description
1 polymer ?
#
loop_
_entity_poly.entity_id
_entity_poly.type
_entity_poly.pdbx_seq_one_letter_code
_entity_poly.pdbx_strand_id
1 'polypeptide(L)' 'MGELISSFQEKGGRILVCPPCAKVRGYDNDALIDGAEIVGSVALHALIRDGASTLSF' A
#
# COMPACT_ATOMS: atom_id res chain seq x y z
N MET A 1 -8.40 4.35 15.16
CA MET A 1 -7.97 3.59 13.98
C MET A 1 -6.91 4.33 13.16
N GLY A 2 -7.04 5.64 12.95
CA GLY A 2 -6.08 6.42 12.15
C GLY A 2 -4.66 6.55 12.74
N GLU A 3 -4.49 6.53 14.07
CA GLU A 3 -3.21 6.86 14.71
C GLU A 3 -2.03 5.95 14.29
N LEU A 4 -2.24 4.64 14.14
CA LEU A 4 -1.21 3.72 13.68
C LEU A 4 -0.82 3.96 12.21
N ILE A 5 -1.82 4.21 11.38
CA ILE A 5 -1.63 4.48 9.94
C ILE A 5 -0.88 5.80 9.77
N SER A 6 -1.31 6.85 10.48
CA SER A 6 -0.65 8.16 10.48
C SER A 6 0.81 8.05 10.94
N SER A 7 1.08 7.38 12.07
CA SER A 7 2.46 7.21 12.56
C SER A 7 3.34 6.41 11.59
N PHE A 8 2.78 5.43 10.88
CA PHE A 8 3.50 4.69 9.85
C PHE A 8 3.89 5.60 8.67
N GLN A 9 2.95 6.41 8.18
CA GLN A 9 3.19 7.37 7.09
C GLN A 9 4.20 8.45 7.48
N GLU A 10 4.10 9.01 8.69
CA GLU A 10 5.05 10.02 9.22
C GLU A 10 6.48 9.49 9.28
N LYS A 11 6.67 8.18 9.46
CA LYS A 11 7.99 7.51 9.47
C LYS A 11 8.47 7.08 8.08
N GLY A 12 7.80 7.51 7.01
CA GLY A 12 8.15 7.20 5.62
C GLY A 12 7.54 5.89 5.09
N GLY A 13 6.59 5.31 5.83
CA GLY A 13 5.83 4.14 5.40
C GLY A 13 4.97 4.44 4.17
N ARG A 14 5.08 3.59 3.15
CA ARG A 14 4.29 3.69 1.90
C ARG A 14 3.15 2.69 1.91
N ILE A 15 1.97 3.12 1.49
CA ILE A 15 0.78 2.27 1.44
C ILE A 15 0.46 1.99 -0.03
N LEU A 16 0.58 0.72 -0.42
CA LEU A 16 0.37 0.27 -1.78
C LEU A 16 -0.92 -0.54 -1.85
N VAL A 17 -1.77 -0.24 -2.82
CA VAL A 17 -3.06 -0.90 -3.04
C VAL A 17 -3.00 -1.68 -4.35
N CYS A 18 -3.34 -2.96 -4.29
CA CYS A 18 -3.30 -3.85 -5.44
C CYS A 18 -4.46 -3.54 -6.43
N PRO A 19 -4.21 -3.29 -7.72
CA PRO A 19 -5.23 -2.92 -8.70
C PRO A 19 -6.40 -3.90 -8.82
N PRO A 20 -6.21 -5.23 -8.93
CA PRO A 20 -7.34 -6.15 -8.94
C PRO A 20 -8.12 -6.13 -7.62
N CYS A 21 -7.46 -5.93 -6.47
CA CYS A 21 -8.13 -5.87 -5.17
C CYS A 21 -9.01 -4.62 -5.01
N ALA A 22 -8.57 -3.46 -5.51
CA ALA A 22 -9.35 -2.23 -5.56
C ALA A 22 -10.53 -2.37 -6.52
N LYS A 23 -10.28 -2.89 -7.73
CA LYS A 23 -11.31 -3.08 -8.77
C LYS A 23 -12.48 -3.95 -8.30
N VAL A 24 -12.21 -5.10 -7.68
CA VAL A 24 -13.29 -6.00 -7.21
C VAL A 24 -14.10 -5.41 -6.05
N ARG A 25 -13.56 -4.39 -5.36
CA ARG A 25 -14.23 -3.67 -4.27
C ARG A 25 -14.87 -2.35 -4.72
N GLY A 26 -14.68 -1.97 -5.99
CA GLY A 26 -15.17 -0.70 -6.51
C GLY A 26 -14.45 0.53 -5.97
N TYR A 27 -13.18 0.39 -5.53
CA TYR A 27 -12.38 1.51 -5.06
C TYR A 27 -11.60 2.16 -6.20
N ASP A 28 -11.66 3.48 -6.26
CA ASP A 28 -10.77 4.34 -7.02
C ASP A 28 -9.85 5.11 -6.07
N ASN A 29 -9.05 6.06 -6.58
CA ASN A 29 -8.14 6.83 -5.74
C ASN A 29 -8.87 7.75 -4.74
N ASP A 30 -10.07 8.22 -5.07
CA ASP A 30 -10.84 9.13 -4.19
C ASP A 30 -11.43 8.38 -2.99
N ALA A 31 -11.57 7.05 -3.11
CA ALA A 31 -11.96 6.18 -2.01
C ALA A 31 -10.81 5.82 -1.05
N LEU A 32 -9.56 6.22 -1.35
CA LEU A 32 -8.38 5.90 -0.54
C LEU A 32 -8.01 7.03 0.42
N ILE A 33 -7.31 6.66 1.50
CA ILE A 33 -6.69 7.63 2.39
C ILE A 33 -5.52 8.33 1.68
N ASP A 34 -5.22 9.55 2.12
CA ASP A 34 -4.06 10.30 1.64
C ASP A 34 -2.77 9.46 1.75
N GLY A 35 -1.97 9.44 0.68
CA GLY A 35 -0.71 8.71 0.62
C GLY A 35 -0.83 7.20 0.33
N ALA A 36 -2.03 6.67 0.12
CA ALA A 36 -2.22 5.34 -0.45
C ALA A 36 -2.27 5.41 -2.00
N GLU A 37 -1.59 4.48 -2.66
CA GLU A 37 -1.44 4.49 -4.12
C GLU A 37 -1.83 3.15 -4.73
N ILE A 38 -2.67 3.15 -5.78
CA ILE A 38 -2.99 1.95 -6.55
C ILE A 38 -1.81 1.62 -7.48
N VAL A 39 -1.04 0.59 -7.14
CA VAL A 39 0.16 0.18 -7.90
C VAL A 39 0.22 -1.31 -8.17
N GLY A 40 0.73 -1.68 -9.34
CA GLY A 40 0.89 -3.08 -9.74
C GLY A 40 1.88 -3.85 -8.84
N SER A 41 1.76 -5.18 -8.86
CA SER A 41 2.58 -6.09 -8.04
C SER A 41 4.09 -5.91 -8.24
N VAL A 42 4.53 -5.46 -9.42
CA VAL A 42 5.94 -5.21 -9.74
C VAL A 42 6.59 -4.24 -8.75
N ALA A 43 5.87 -3.22 -8.28
CA ALA A 43 6.40 -2.24 -7.32
C ALA A 43 6.77 -2.91 -5.98
N LEU A 44 5.92 -3.81 -5.47
CA LEU A 44 6.20 -4.60 -4.28
C LEU A 44 7.31 -5.63 -4.52
N HIS A 45 7.26 -6.34 -5.65
CA HIS A 45 8.25 -7.39 -5.95
C HIS A 45 9.66 -6.82 -6.15
N ALA A 46 9.79 -5.59 -6.66
CA ALA A 46 11.08 -4.91 -6.74
C ALA A 46 11.70 -4.73 -5.35
N LEU A 47 10.92 -4.31 -4.34
CA LEU A 47 11.41 -4.17 -2.97
C LEU A 47 11.86 -5.51 -2.38
N ILE A 48 11.08 -6.57 -2.60
CA ILE A 48 11.42 -7.93 -2.13
C ILE A 48 12.71 -8.42 -2.80
N ARG A 49 12.83 -8.22 -4.12
CA ARG A 49 14.04 -8.58 -4.88
C ARG A 49 15.26 -7.83 -4.36
N ASP A 50 15.09 -6.57 -3.96
CA ASP A 50 16.16 -5.73 -3.43
C ASP A 50 16.47 -6.02 -1.93
N GLY A 51 15.85 -7.07 -1.36
CA GLY A 51 16.19 -7.62 -0.04
C GLY A 51 15.21 -7.24 1.09
N ALA A 52 14.03 -6.69 0.77
CA ALA A 52 13.04 -6.39 1.79
C ALA A 52 12.47 -7.67 2.42
N SER A 53 12.49 -7.75 3.76
CA SER A 53 11.80 -8.80 4.51
C SER A 53 10.29 -8.64 4.39
N THR A 54 9.58 -9.77 4.25
CA THR A 54 8.12 -9.79 4.15
C THR A 54 7.50 -10.37 5.41
N LEU A 55 6.47 -9.70 5.93
CA LEU A 55 5.58 -10.20 6.97
C LEU A 55 4.14 -10.12 6.45
N SER A 56 3.35 -11.18 6.65
CA SER A 56 1.96 -11.26 6.20
C SER A 56 1.03 -11.47 7.40
N PHE A 57 -0.11 -10.79 7.39
CA PHE A 57 -1.11 -10.74 8.46
C PHE A 57 -2.53 -10.84 7.89
#